data_AF-A0AAE6I844-F1
#
_entry.id   AF-A0AAE6I844-F1
#
_cell.length_a   1.000
_cell.length_b   1.000
_cell.length_c   1.000
_cell.angle_alpha   90.00
_cell.angle_beta   90.00
_cell.angle_gamma   90.00
#
_symmetry.space_group_name_H-M   'P 1'
#
loop_
_entity.id
_entity.type
_entity.pdbx_description
1 polymer ?
#
loop_
_entity_poly.entity_id
_entity_poly.type
_entity_poly.pdbx_seq_one_letter_code
_entity_poly.pdbx_strand_id
1 'polypeptide(L)'
;MITVLVKEIENKGTEETQTLKEENTILKFLLNECVKKSMDYKDLLLESLELLDKYQDKVEKLSLRTNLWADEAVRLYNEHENLDKVLRILNREIVIYELNKNKGEM
;
A
#
# COMPACT_ATOMS: atom_id res chain seq x y z
N MET A 1 23.33 -25.96 62.07
CA MET A 1 22.03 -25.28 61.85
C MET A 1 22.21 -23.99 61.06
N ILE A 2 23.07 -23.06 61.48
CA ILE A 2 23.37 -21.80 60.74
C ILE A 2 23.96 -22.06 59.35
N THR A 3 24.87 -23.04 59.21
CA THR A 3 25.54 -23.37 57.94
C THR A 3 24.60 -23.94 56.86
N VAL A 4 23.47 -24.53 57.26
CA VAL A 4 22.45 -25.05 56.34
C VAL A 4 21.59 -23.91 55.80
N LEU A 5 21.19 -22.99 56.69
CA LEU A 5 20.45 -21.78 56.33
C LEU A 5 21.22 -20.87 55.36
N VAL A 6 22.54 -20.71 55.55
CA VAL A 6 23.37 -19.91 54.64
C VAL A 6 23.43 -20.53 53.23
N LYS A 7 23.58 -21.85 53.14
CA LYS A 7 23.58 -22.56 51.84
C LYS A 7 22.22 -22.52 51.13
N GLU A 8 21.12 -22.59 51.87
CA GLU A 8 19.78 -22.44 51.29
C GLU A 8 19.52 -21.03 50.74
N ILE A 9 20.04 -19.99 51.40
CA ILE A 9 19.95 -18.60 50.94
C ILE A 9 20.82 -18.38 49.69
N GLU A 10 22.05 -18.89 49.68
CA GLU A 10 22.93 -18.82 48.50
C GLU A 10 22.36 -19.57 47.29
N ASN A 11 21.78 -20.76 47.49
CA ASN A 11 21.14 -21.53 46.43
C ASN A 11 19.90 -20.81 45.87
N LYS A 12 19.07 -20.21 46.72
CA LYS A 12 17.92 -19.40 46.27
C LYS A 12 18.34 -18.19 45.46
N GLY A 13 19.39 -17.49 45.89
CA GLY A 13 19.93 -16.34 45.14
C GLY A 13 20.53 -16.73 43.78
N THR A 14 21.10 -17.93 43.68
CA THR A 14 21.60 -18.46 42.39
C THR A 14 20.47 -18.92 41.46
N GLU A 15 19.42 -19.54 41.98
CA GLU A 15 18.22 -19.87 41.18
C GLU A 15 17.48 -18.61 40.70
N GLU A 16 17.31 -17.59 41.55
CA GLU A 16 16.69 -16.30 41.18
C GLU A 16 17.50 -15.54 40.12
N THR A 17 18.83 -15.52 40.25
CA THR A 17 19.67 -14.86 39.23
C THR A 17 19.68 -15.60 37.90
N GLN A 18 19.51 -16.93 37.91
CA GLN A 18 19.46 -17.74 36.71
C GLN A 18 18.11 -17.61 35.99
N THR A 19 17.00 -17.62 36.73
CA THR A 19 15.65 -17.34 36.19
C THR A 19 15.54 -15.92 35.61
N LEU A 20 16.06 -14.90 36.30
CA LEU A 20 16.11 -13.53 35.76
C LEU A 20 16.91 -13.43 34.46
N LYS A 21 17.96 -14.25 34.29
CA LYS A 21 18.76 -14.31 33.06
C LYS A 21 17.98 -14.92 31.89
N GLU A 22 17.20 -15.97 32.16
CA GLU A 22 16.33 -16.62 31.19
C GLU A 22 15.19 -15.69 30.75
N GLU A 23 14.50 -15.05 31.70
CA GLU A 23 13.46 -14.05 31.43
C GLU A 23 13.99 -12.87 30.59
N ASN A 24 15.18 -12.35 30.90
CA ASN A 24 15.81 -11.27 30.14
C ASN A 24 16.12 -11.68 28.69
N THR A 25 16.48 -12.95 28.47
CA THR A 25 16.77 -13.50 27.15
C THR A 25 15.50 -13.63 26.31
N ILE A 26 14.41 -14.10 26.92
CA ILE A 26 13.08 -14.19 26.29
C ILE A 26 12.57 -12.80 25.91
N LEU A 27 12.69 -11.82 26.82
CA LEU A 27 12.30 -10.43 26.56
C LEU A 27 13.08 -9.81 25.40
N LYS A 28 14.41 -10.02 25.34
CA LYS A 28 15.24 -9.55 24.23
C LYS A 28 14.85 -10.19 22.89
N PHE A 29 14.53 -11.48 22.90
CA PHE A 29 14.06 -12.18 21.70
C PHE A 29 12.72 -11.60 21.21
N LEU A 30 11.74 -11.45 22.11
CA LEU A 30 10.43 -10.88 21.79
C LEU A 30 10.55 -9.43 21.29
N LEU A 31 11.42 -8.63 21.91
CA LEU A 31 11.68 -7.27 21.46
C LEU A 31 12.26 -7.24 20.04
N ASN A 32 13.23 -8.10 19.74
CA ASN A 32 13.80 -8.22 18.40
C ASN A 32 12.77 -8.68 17.36
N GLU A 33 11.93 -9.66 17.69
CA GLU A 33 10.80 -10.11 16.85
C GLU A 33 9.82 -8.96 16.58
N CYS A 34 9.44 -8.20 17.60
CA CYS A 34 8.56 -7.04 17.47
C CYS A 34 9.16 -5.93 16.61
N VAL A 35 10.44 -5.60 16.81
CA VAL A 35 11.15 -4.59 16.00
C VAL A 35 11.21 -5.02 14.55
N LYS A 36 11.58 -6.28 14.25
CA LYS A 36 11.60 -6.84 12.89
C LYS A 36 10.23 -6.77 12.22
N LYS A 37 9.17 -7.24 12.89
CA LYS A 37 7.80 -7.16 12.37
C LYS A 37 7.38 -5.72 12.08
N SER A 38 7.78 -4.75 12.91
CA SER A 38 7.46 -3.34 12.66
C SER A 38 8.22 -2.76 11.45
N MET A 39 9.44 -3.23 11.21
CA MET A 39 10.27 -2.79 10.09
C MET A 39 9.73 -3.36 8.77
N ASP A 40 9.38 -4.64 8.74
CA ASP A 40 8.70 -5.27 7.59
C ASP A 40 7.34 -4.61 7.30
N TYR A 41 6.58 -4.23 8.34
CA TYR A 41 5.30 -3.54 8.17
C TYR A 41 5.47 -2.12 7.63
N LYS A 42 6.55 -1.43 8.00
CA LYS A 42 6.88 -0.09 7.50
C LYS A 42 7.20 -0.14 6.01
N ASP A 43 8.00 -1.12 5.57
CA ASP A 43 8.37 -1.25 4.17
C ASP A 43 7.14 -1.63 3.32
N LEU A 44 6.31 -2.56 3.80
CA LEU A 44 5.03 -2.90 3.15
C LEU A 44 4.07 -1.70 3.07
N LEU A 45 4.02 -0.87 4.12
CA LEU A 45 3.19 0.34 4.14
C LEU A 45 3.67 1.36 3.11
N LEU A 46 4.99 1.56 2.98
CA LEU A 46 5.56 2.46 1.98
C LEU A 46 5.26 1.97 0.56
N GLU A 47 5.46 0.69 0.27
CA GLU A 47 5.10 0.10 -1.03
C GLU A 47 3.60 0.25 -1.33
N SER A 48 2.75 0.04 -0.32
CA SER A 48 1.30 0.20 -0.46
C SER A 48 0.89 1.65 -0.74
N LEU A 49 1.53 2.63 -0.10
CA LEU A 49 1.30 4.05 -0.35
C LEU A 49 1.74 4.45 -1.76
N GLU A 50 2.91 4.01 -2.22
CA GLU A 50 3.38 4.27 -3.59
C GLU A 50 2.45 3.66 -4.65
N LEU A 51 1.90 2.47 -4.38
CA LEU A 51 0.90 1.85 -5.24
C LEU A 51 -0.39 2.68 -5.26
N LEU A 52 -0.85 3.14 -4.10
CA LEU A 52 -2.06 3.95 -3.98
C LEU A 52 -1.94 5.25 -4.78
N ASP A 53 -0.81 5.97 -4.67
CA ASP A 53 -0.53 7.18 -5.44
C ASP A 53 -0.55 6.90 -6.96
N LYS A 54 0.11 5.83 -7.40
CA LYS A 54 0.10 5.42 -8.83
C LYS A 54 -1.30 5.10 -9.35
N TYR A 55 -2.16 4.51 -8.52
CA TYR A 55 -3.54 4.23 -8.91
C TYR A 55 -4.38 5.51 -8.92
N GLN A 56 -4.21 6.41 -7.96
CA GLN A 56 -4.89 7.70 -7.94
C GLN A 56 -4.55 8.52 -9.20
N ASP A 57 -3.28 8.64 -9.56
CA ASP A 57 -2.83 9.31 -10.79
C ASP A 57 -3.48 8.72 -12.05
N LYS A 58 -3.60 7.39 -12.12
CA LYS A 58 -4.27 6.71 -13.25
C LYS A 58 -5.76 7.03 -13.30
N VAL A 59 -6.43 7.03 -12.14
CA VAL A 59 -7.85 7.34 -12.02
C VAL A 59 -8.13 8.81 -12.38
N GLU A 60 -7.31 9.75 -11.91
CA GLU A 60 -7.45 11.17 -12.27
C GLU A 60 -7.26 11.39 -13.77
N LYS A 61 -6.25 10.76 -14.38
CA LYS A 61 -6.05 10.82 -15.84
C LYS A 61 -7.22 10.23 -16.63
N LEU A 62 -7.81 9.15 -16.14
CA LEU A 62 -9.01 8.55 -16.74
C LEU A 62 -10.23 9.47 -16.59
N SER A 63 -10.44 10.05 -15.40
CA SER A 63 -11.53 10.98 -15.14
C SER A 63 -11.46 12.22 -16.03
N LEU A 64 -10.26 12.82 -16.17
CA LEU A 64 -10.05 13.95 -17.07
C LEU A 64 -10.40 13.60 -18.52
N ARG A 65 -10.01 12.40 -18.98
CA ARG A 65 -10.32 11.92 -20.33
C ARG A 65 -11.82 11.69 -20.53
N THR A 66 -12.50 11.08 -19.55
CA THR A 66 -13.95 10.85 -19.62
C THR A 66 -14.70 12.18 -19.65
N ASN A 67 -14.28 13.19 -18.88
CA ASN A 67 -14.88 14.52 -18.91
C ASN A 67 -14.73 15.18 -20.29
N LEU A 68 -13.54 15.13 -20.90
CA LEU A 68 -13.31 15.62 -22.26
C LEU A 68 -14.22 14.96 -23.31
N TRP A 69 -14.35 13.63 -23.29
CA TRP A 69 -15.23 12.93 -24.23
C TRP A 69 -16.72 13.18 -23.95
N ALA A 70 -17.10 13.38 -22.69
CA ALA A 70 -18.47 13.72 -22.31
C ALA A 70 -18.84 15.13 -22.77
N ASP A 71 -17.95 16.11 -22.59
CA ASP A 71 -18.14 17.49 -23.05
C ASP A 71 -18.26 17.55 -24.57
N GLU A 72 -17.41 16.79 -25.28
CA GLU A 72 -17.45 16.70 -26.74
C GLU A 72 -18.71 16.00 -27.26
N ALA A 73 -19.18 14.96 -26.56
CA ALA A 73 -20.45 14.31 -26.88
C ALA A 73 -21.64 15.28 -26.73
N VAL A 74 -21.65 16.11 -25.68
CA VAL A 74 -22.68 17.14 -25.46
C VAL A 74 -22.60 18.23 -26.55
N ARG A 75 -21.40 18.70 -26.90
CA ARG A 75 -21.20 19.68 -27.97
C ARG A 75 -21.73 19.17 -29.31
N LEU A 76 -21.32 17.97 -29.71
CA LEU A 76 -21.76 17.33 -30.97
C LEU A 76 -23.27 17.08 -30.99
N TYR A 77 -23.86 16.72 -29.84
CA TYR A 77 -25.30 16.54 -29.74
C TYR A 77 -26.06 17.85 -29.90
N ASN A 78 -25.56 18.95 -29.33
CA ASN A 78 -26.16 20.28 -29.53
C ASN A 78 -26.04 20.77 -30.99
N GLU A 79 -25.04 20.32 -31.74
CA GLU A 79 -24.83 20.70 -33.15
C GLU A 79 -25.62 19.84 -34.15
N HIS A 80 -25.92 18.59 -33.80
CA HIS A 80 -26.50 17.63 -34.72
C HIS A 80 -27.90 17.14 -34.32
N GLU A 81 -28.29 17.34 -33.05
CA GLU A 81 -29.55 16.91 -32.42
C GLU A 81 -29.89 15.43 -32.70
N ASN A 82 -28.87 14.60 -33.00
CA ASN A 82 -29.03 13.22 -33.40
C ASN A 82 -27.97 12.36 -32.71
N LEU A 83 -28.42 11.56 -31.74
CA LEU A 83 -27.56 10.74 -30.91
C LEU A 83 -26.78 9.67 -31.71
N ASP A 84 -27.40 9.03 -32.71
CA ASP A 84 -26.73 8.00 -33.52
C ASP A 84 -25.57 8.61 -34.32
N LYS A 85 -25.78 9.81 -34.88
CA LYS A 85 -24.75 10.54 -35.61
C LYS A 85 -23.59 10.96 -34.69
N VAL A 86 -23.89 11.43 -33.48
CA VAL A 86 -22.90 11.80 -32.47
C VAL A 86 -22.04 10.61 -32.07
N LEU A 87 -22.67 9.48 -31.75
CA LEU A 87 -21.96 8.27 -31.34
C LEU A 87 -21.03 7.74 -32.44
N ARG A 88 -21.45 7.81 -33.72
CA ARG A 88 -20.60 7.42 -34.85
C ARG A 88 -19.34 8.29 -34.99
N ILE A 89 -19.48 9.60 -34.79
CA ILE A 89 -18.35 10.55 -34.86
C ILE A 89 -17.39 10.29 -33.70
N LEU A 90 -17.92 10.28 -32.46
CA LEU A 90 -17.14 10.09 -31.25
C LEU A 90 -16.39 8.75 -31.24
N ASN A 91 -17.06 7.66 -31.64
CA ASN A 91 -16.42 6.34 -31.72
C ASN A 91 -15.26 6.32 -32.73
N ARG A 92 -15.40 7.02 -33.86
CA ARG A 92 -14.32 7.11 -34.85
C ARG A 92 -13.12 7.86 -34.30
N GLU A 93 -13.34 8.96 -33.59
CA GLU A 93 -12.28 9.76 -32.96
C GLU A 93 -11.58 9.01 -31.83
N ILE A 94 -12.32 8.30 -30.97
CA ILE A 94 -11.75 7.44 -29.91
C ILE A 94 -10.84 6.36 -30.52
N VAL A 95 -11.29 5.70 -31.61
CA VAL A 95 -10.49 4.68 -32.29
C VAL A 95 -9.21 5.28 -32.88
N ILE A 96 -9.28 6.45 -33.53
CA ILE A 96 -8.10 7.12 -34.07
C ILE A 96 -7.13 7.50 -32.95
N TYR A 97 -7.63 8.05 -31.85
CA TYR A 97 -6.82 8.43 -30.70
C TYR A 97 -6.06 7.23 -30.12
N GLU A 98 -6.75 6.12 -29.83
CA GLU A 98 -6.10 4.93 -29.27
C GLU A 98 -5.12 4.27 -30.26
N LEU A 99 -5.39 4.33 -31.57
CA LEU A 99 -4.45 3.86 -32.59
C LEU A 99 -3.18 4.70 -32.65
N ASN A 100 -3.27 6.03 -32.63
CA ASN A 100 -2.11 6.93 -32.67
C ASN A 100 -1.27 6.81 -31.39
N LYS A 101 -1.93 6.70 -30.23
CA LYS A 101 -1.26 6.46 -28.96
C LYS A 101 -0.46 5.15 -28.95
N ASN A 102 -1.03 4.07 -29.48
CA ASN A 102 -0.33 2.78 -29.57
C ASN A 102 0.86 2.77 -30.56
N LYS A 103 0.89 3.73 -31.49
CA LYS A 103 2.03 3.95 -32.40
C LYS A 103 3.10 4.89 -31.84
N GLY A 104 2.86 5.53 -30.69
CA GLY A 104 3.75 6.55 -30.13
C GLY A 104 3.72 7.87 -30.90
N GLU A 105 2.66 8.13 -31.66
CA GLU A 105 2.48 9.35 -32.46
C GLU A 105 1.81 10.50 -31.66
N MET A 106 1.60 10.30 -30.36
CA MET A 106 1.11 11.25 -29.36
C MET A 106 1.87 11.07 -28.05
#